data_AF-A0A7Z0C2Y2-F1
#
_entry.id   AF-A0A7Z0C2Y2-F1
#
_cell.length_a   1.000
_cell.length_b   1.000
_cell.length_c   1.000
_cell.angle_alpha   90.00
_cell.angle_beta   90.00
_cell.angle_gamma   90.00
#
_symmetry.space_group_name_H-M   'P 1'
#
loop_
_entity.id
_entity.type
_entity.pdbx_description
1 polymer ?
#
loop_
_entity_poly.entity_id
_entity_poly.type
_entity_poly.pdbx_seq_one_letter_code
_entity_poly.pdbx_strand_id
1 'polypeptide(L)'
;VGLGSGSAQAVRVPREWLELFPRGGDLAEETFGLGRLGQAAPDQPDGVRVGDYATATDGSGLLVDDDGALQPLTPFAAALWRTLDVSPDRGRRPTERELDGASAPPAYDAARWPGGALTASAGQGCALLEASSDRPPLVRLAGAPQGEASAETLLDRDQRSVHVAPGAGAYVVSGEWGEVAPAEGGRRFVVDQKGRVDALVGEDTPFLLGYAEHPAPLVPSAWLELFAPGVALSQEAALCPPGASSEDGSCA
;
A
#
# COMPACT_ATOMS: atom_id res chain seq x y z
N VAL A 1 -7.05 -1.25 -26.25
CA VAL A 1 -7.75 -1.13 -24.95
C VAL A 1 -6.66 -1.12 -23.90
N GLY A 2 -6.39 0.01 -23.24
CA GLY A 2 -5.44 0.07 -22.12
C GLY A 2 -6.18 -0.13 -20.80
N LEU A 3 -5.49 -0.08 -19.67
CA LEU A 3 -6.05 -0.17 -18.30
C LEU A 3 -7.01 0.98 -17.91
N GLY A 4 -7.55 1.73 -18.88
CA GLY A 4 -8.43 2.87 -18.64
C GLY A 4 -7.71 4.20 -18.36
N SER A 5 -6.37 4.21 -18.33
CA SER A 5 -5.59 5.41 -17.98
C SER A 5 -5.53 6.49 -19.07
N GLY A 6 -6.05 6.27 -20.28
CA GLY A 6 -5.90 7.21 -21.40
C GLY A 6 -4.43 7.60 -21.63
N SER A 7 -4.18 8.67 -22.37
CA SER A 7 -2.84 9.26 -22.51
C SER A 7 -2.36 9.97 -21.23
N ALA A 8 -2.66 9.43 -20.04
CA ALA A 8 -2.17 9.97 -18.78
C ALA A 8 -0.67 9.73 -18.69
N GLN A 9 0.08 10.82 -18.54
CA GLN A 9 1.51 10.75 -18.27
C GLN A 9 1.71 10.39 -16.80
N ALA A 10 2.60 9.45 -16.53
CA ALA A 10 3.00 9.13 -15.16
C ALA A 10 3.56 10.39 -14.48
N VAL A 11 2.99 10.74 -13.33
CA VAL A 11 3.49 11.84 -12.52
C VAL A 11 4.82 11.39 -11.90
N ARG A 12 5.85 12.24 -12.01
CA ARG A 12 7.12 11.99 -11.32
C ARG A 12 6.97 12.38 -9.86
N VAL A 13 7.15 11.42 -8.97
CA VAL A 13 7.11 11.59 -7.50
C VAL A 13 8.46 11.17 -6.88
N PRO A 14 8.81 11.68 -5.70
CA PRO A 14 9.94 11.17 -4.92
C PRO A 14 9.76 9.70 -4.55
N ARG A 15 10.86 9.00 -4.26
CA ARG A 15 10.82 7.58 -3.89
C ARG A 15 10.11 7.40 -2.54
N GLU A 16 10.42 8.28 -1.61
CA GLU A 16 9.89 8.34 -0.25
C GLU A 16 8.36 8.47 -0.27
N TRP A 17 7.80 9.14 -1.29
CA TRP A 17 6.36 9.25 -1.49
C TRP A 17 5.73 7.91 -1.90
N LEU A 18 6.42 7.10 -2.73
CA LEU A 18 5.94 5.76 -3.11
C LEU A 18 5.97 4.81 -1.92
N GLU A 19 6.92 4.96 -1.02
CA GLU A 19 7.07 4.16 0.20
C GLU A 19 5.95 4.41 1.24
N LEU A 20 5.16 5.48 1.06
CA LEU A 20 3.94 5.73 1.85
C LEU A 20 2.79 4.78 1.51
N PHE A 21 2.90 4.01 0.42
CA PHE A 21 1.88 3.08 -0.03
C PHE A 21 2.31 1.63 0.18
N PRO A 22 1.38 0.73 0.60
CA PRO A 22 1.66 -0.70 0.60
C PRO A 22 1.90 -1.16 -0.84
N ARG A 23 2.91 -2.01 -1.03
CA ARG A 23 3.17 -2.61 -2.33
C ARG A 23 2.05 -3.60 -2.66
N GLY A 24 1.39 -3.40 -3.81
CA GLY A 24 0.50 -4.39 -4.40
C GLY A 24 1.28 -5.49 -5.14
N GLY A 25 0.58 -6.55 -5.55
CA GLY A 25 1.17 -7.59 -6.39
C GLY A 25 1.51 -7.07 -7.79
N ASP A 26 2.55 -7.65 -8.39
CA ASP A 26 3.07 -7.23 -9.70
C ASP A 26 1.99 -7.35 -10.79
N LEU A 27 1.92 -6.39 -11.72
CA LEU A 27 0.95 -6.40 -12.83
C LEU A 27 1.43 -7.30 -13.98
N ALA A 28 1.42 -8.61 -13.77
CA ALA A 28 2.04 -9.58 -14.68
C ALA A 28 1.16 -10.81 -14.96
N GLU A 29 1.52 -11.57 -16.01
CA GLU A 29 0.82 -12.80 -16.42
C GLU A 29 0.86 -13.84 -15.30
N GLU A 30 2.00 -13.95 -14.62
CA GLU A 30 2.27 -14.94 -13.58
C GLU A 30 1.30 -14.82 -12.40
N THR A 31 0.78 -13.61 -12.15
CA THR A 31 -0.16 -13.33 -11.06
C THR A 31 -1.52 -13.99 -11.28
N PHE A 32 -1.87 -14.35 -12.52
CA PHE A 32 -3.09 -15.10 -12.84
C PHE A 32 -2.96 -16.62 -12.59
N GLY A 33 -1.76 -17.09 -12.21
CA GLY A 33 -1.54 -18.47 -11.79
C GLY A 33 -1.63 -19.52 -12.91
N LEU A 34 -1.41 -19.13 -14.17
CA LEU A 34 -1.53 -20.02 -15.32
C LEU A 34 -0.18 -20.69 -15.65
N GLY A 35 -0.06 -21.99 -15.37
CA GLY A 35 1.11 -22.79 -15.70
C GLY A 35 1.02 -23.48 -17.07
N ARG A 36 -0.19 -23.63 -17.62
CA ARG A 36 -0.47 -24.39 -18.86
C ARG A 36 -1.10 -23.53 -19.96
N LEU A 37 -0.77 -22.25 -19.98
CA LEU A 37 -1.33 -21.29 -20.93
C LEU A 37 -1.33 -21.80 -22.37
N GLY A 38 -2.44 -21.63 -23.08
CA GLY A 38 -2.61 -22.05 -24.47
C GLY A 38 -2.82 -23.55 -24.69
N GLN A 39 -2.69 -24.40 -23.66
CA GLN A 39 -3.04 -25.82 -23.73
C GLN A 39 -4.56 -26.01 -23.73
N ALA A 40 -5.03 -27.19 -24.16
CA ALA A 40 -6.46 -27.52 -24.09
C ALA A 40 -6.92 -27.50 -22.63
N ALA A 41 -8.02 -26.81 -22.37
CA ALA A 41 -8.60 -26.74 -21.03
C ALA A 41 -9.32 -28.06 -20.72
N PRO A 42 -9.04 -28.72 -19.59
CA PRO A 42 -9.81 -29.87 -19.14
C PRO A 42 -11.29 -29.51 -18.96
N ASP A 43 -12.19 -30.46 -19.16
CA ASP A 43 -13.64 -30.32 -18.90
C ASP A 43 -14.35 -29.14 -19.60
N GLN A 44 -13.69 -28.51 -20.57
CA GLN A 44 -14.22 -27.46 -21.41
C GLN A 44 -14.51 -27.96 -22.84
N PRO A 45 -15.41 -27.31 -23.60
CA PRO A 45 -15.69 -27.68 -24.99
C PRO A 45 -14.44 -27.68 -25.88
N ASP A 46 -14.47 -28.49 -26.92
CA ASP A 46 -13.39 -28.60 -27.90
C ASP A 46 -12.98 -27.22 -28.45
N GLY A 47 -11.69 -26.89 -28.29
CA GLY A 47 -11.10 -25.65 -28.78
C GLY A 47 -11.04 -24.50 -27.76
N VAL A 48 -11.59 -24.68 -26.56
CA VAL A 48 -11.32 -23.82 -25.40
C VAL A 48 -9.96 -24.18 -24.81
N ARG A 49 -9.21 -23.15 -24.43
CA ARG A 49 -7.84 -23.29 -23.94
C ARG A 49 -7.64 -22.55 -22.64
N VAL A 50 -6.69 -23.00 -21.85
CA VAL A 50 -6.22 -22.27 -20.67
C VAL A 50 -5.81 -20.86 -21.10
N GLY A 51 -6.32 -19.86 -20.40
CA GLY A 51 -6.11 -18.44 -20.71
C GLY A 51 -7.15 -17.82 -21.64
N ASP A 52 -7.97 -18.59 -22.34
CA ASP A 52 -9.15 -18.03 -23.02
C ASP A 52 -10.05 -17.36 -21.96
N TYR A 53 -10.77 -16.31 -22.35
CA TYR A 53 -11.51 -15.48 -21.43
C TYR A 53 -12.88 -15.09 -21.99
N ALA A 54 -13.78 -14.63 -21.13
CA ALA A 54 -15.05 -14.00 -21.50
C ALA A 54 -15.14 -12.65 -20.80
N THR A 55 -15.70 -11.65 -21.49
CA THR A 55 -15.96 -10.32 -20.89
C THR A 55 -17.46 -10.12 -20.73
N ALA A 56 -17.89 -9.65 -19.56
CA ALA A 56 -19.24 -9.19 -19.33
C ALA A 56 -19.41 -7.72 -19.75
N THR A 57 -20.67 -7.27 -19.84
CA THR A 57 -21.00 -5.89 -20.24
C THR A 57 -20.56 -4.84 -19.22
N ASP A 58 -20.41 -5.21 -17.96
CA ASP A 58 -19.88 -4.35 -16.89
C ASP A 58 -18.35 -4.29 -16.84
N GLY A 59 -17.67 -5.00 -17.75
CA GLY A 59 -16.21 -5.07 -17.85
C GLY A 59 -15.57 -6.13 -16.98
N SER A 60 -16.31 -6.80 -16.09
CA SER A 60 -15.85 -8.02 -15.42
C SER A 60 -15.64 -9.14 -16.44
N GLY A 61 -15.06 -10.26 -16.01
CA GLY A 61 -14.84 -11.37 -16.91
C GLY A 61 -14.68 -12.71 -16.22
N LEU A 62 -14.43 -13.72 -17.03
CA LEU A 62 -14.07 -15.06 -16.63
C LEU A 62 -12.79 -15.45 -17.38
N LEU A 63 -11.87 -16.12 -16.71
CA LEU A 63 -10.64 -16.64 -17.29
C LEU A 63 -10.58 -18.14 -17.06
N VAL A 64 -10.23 -18.89 -18.10
CA VAL A 64 -10.06 -20.34 -18.00
C VAL A 64 -8.73 -20.64 -17.32
N ASP A 65 -8.76 -21.29 -16.17
CA ASP A 65 -7.57 -21.71 -15.43
C ASP A 65 -6.96 -23.01 -15.98
N ASP A 66 -5.88 -23.45 -15.36
CA ASP A 66 -5.14 -24.66 -15.75
C ASP A 66 -6.00 -25.94 -15.70
N ASP A 67 -6.98 -25.99 -14.80
CA ASP A 67 -7.88 -27.13 -14.60
C ASP A 67 -9.18 -27.00 -15.40
N GLY A 68 -9.31 -25.93 -16.19
CA GLY A 68 -10.48 -25.64 -17.01
C GLY A 68 -11.64 -25.01 -16.26
N ALA A 69 -11.48 -24.74 -14.96
CA ALA A 69 -12.43 -23.98 -14.19
C ALA A 69 -12.31 -22.48 -14.52
N LEU A 70 -13.36 -21.72 -14.17
CA LEU A 70 -13.50 -20.32 -14.51
C LEU A 70 -13.18 -19.46 -13.30
N GLN A 71 -12.02 -18.80 -13.33
CA GLN A 71 -11.68 -17.78 -12.33
C GLN A 71 -12.38 -16.46 -12.69
N PRO A 72 -13.11 -15.81 -11.75
CA PRO A 72 -13.73 -14.53 -12.02
C PRO A 72 -12.67 -13.43 -12.10
N LEU A 73 -12.84 -12.53 -13.07
CA LEU A 73 -12.02 -11.35 -13.29
C LEU A 73 -12.77 -10.11 -12.84
N THR A 74 -12.14 -9.31 -11.98
CA THR A 74 -12.59 -7.93 -11.76
C THR A 74 -12.46 -7.12 -13.05
N PRO A 75 -13.22 -6.02 -13.23
CA PRO A 75 -13.02 -5.10 -14.35
C PRO A 75 -11.56 -4.68 -14.60
N PHE A 76 -10.79 -4.48 -13.53
CA PHE A 76 -9.36 -4.20 -13.64
C PHE A 76 -8.57 -5.40 -14.17
N ALA A 77 -8.76 -6.59 -13.57
CA ALA A 77 -8.04 -7.80 -13.94
C ALA A 77 -8.34 -8.21 -15.40
N ALA A 78 -9.59 -8.08 -15.85
CA ALA A 78 -10.00 -8.32 -17.23
C ALA A 78 -9.37 -7.33 -18.22
N ALA A 79 -9.21 -6.06 -17.82
CA ALA A 79 -8.48 -5.09 -18.62
C ALA A 79 -6.99 -5.43 -18.70
N LEU A 80 -6.37 -5.81 -17.56
CA LEU A 80 -4.97 -6.19 -17.50
C LEU A 80 -4.67 -7.40 -18.40
N TRP A 81 -5.43 -8.49 -18.24
CA TRP A 81 -5.26 -9.70 -19.04
C TRP A 81 -5.26 -9.44 -20.55
N ARG A 82 -6.17 -8.57 -21.03
CA ARG A 82 -6.27 -8.19 -22.45
C ARG A 82 -5.11 -7.32 -22.94
N THR A 83 -4.45 -6.60 -22.04
CA THR A 83 -3.32 -5.71 -22.37
C THR A 83 -1.97 -6.38 -22.31
N LEU A 84 -1.84 -7.45 -21.52
CA LEU A 84 -0.59 -8.16 -21.37
C LEU A 84 -0.17 -8.76 -22.71
N ASP A 85 1.10 -8.58 -23.06
CA ASP A 85 1.71 -9.25 -24.20
C ASP A 85 2.10 -10.66 -23.75
N VAL A 86 1.11 -11.55 -23.83
CA VAL A 86 1.27 -12.95 -23.45
C VAL A 86 2.37 -13.57 -24.30
N SER A 87 3.34 -14.21 -23.65
CA SER A 87 4.55 -14.68 -24.33
C SER A 87 4.23 -15.59 -25.52
N PRO A 88 4.73 -15.28 -26.73
CA PRO A 88 4.48 -16.09 -27.93
C PRO A 88 5.04 -17.51 -27.82
N ASP A 89 6.01 -17.74 -26.92
CA ASP A 89 6.63 -19.04 -26.69
C ASP A 89 5.70 -20.03 -25.95
N ARG A 90 4.63 -19.53 -25.31
CA ARG A 90 3.62 -20.35 -24.61
C ARG A 90 2.46 -20.79 -25.51
N GLY A 91 2.56 -20.55 -26.82
CA GLY A 91 1.63 -21.09 -27.82
C GLY A 91 0.67 -20.05 -28.38
N ARG A 92 -0.64 -20.34 -28.33
CA ARG A 92 -1.68 -19.52 -28.95
C ARG A 92 -2.05 -18.34 -28.07
N ARG A 93 -2.19 -17.15 -28.66
CA ARG A 93 -2.74 -15.97 -27.98
C ARG A 93 -4.14 -16.25 -27.41
N PRO A 94 -4.39 -15.93 -26.13
CA PRO A 94 -5.73 -15.96 -25.55
C PRO A 94 -6.79 -15.30 -26.42
N THR A 95 -7.96 -15.92 -26.49
CA THR A 95 -9.10 -15.41 -27.26
C THR A 95 -10.35 -15.29 -26.42
N GLU A 96 -11.19 -14.33 -26.78
CA GLU A 96 -12.50 -14.19 -26.18
C GLU A 96 -13.43 -15.31 -26.66
N ARG A 97 -14.15 -15.93 -25.74
CA ARG A 97 -15.04 -17.07 -25.95
C ARG A 97 -16.32 -16.91 -25.13
N GLU A 98 -17.37 -17.60 -25.56
CA GLU A 98 -18.47 -17.92 -24.65
C GLU A 98 -18.02 -19.07 -23.75
N LEU A 99 -18.04 -18.82 -22.44
CA LEU A 99 -17.57 -19.76 -21.43
C LEU A 99 -18.72 -20.08 -20.47
N ASP A 100 -18.85 -21.36 -20.15
CA ASP A 100 -19.73 -21.89 -19.11
C ASP A 100 -18.96 -22.98 -18.35
N GLY A 101 -19.17 -23.09 -17.05
CA GLY A 101 -18.39 -24.01 -16.23
C GLY A 101 -18.36 -23.67 -14.75
N ALA A 102 -17.65 -24.52 -14.00
CA ALA A 102 -17.47 -24.36 -12.57
C ALA A 102 -16.59 -23.15 -12.25
N SER A 103 -16.90 -22.46 -11.15
CA SER A 103 -16.12 -21.32 -10.70
C SER A 103 -14.95 -21.73 -9.80
N ALA A 104 -13.80 -21.11 -10.02
CA ALA A 104 -12.61 -21.23 -9.18
C ALA A 104 -12.28 -19.89 -8.49
N PRO A 105 -11.63 -19.89 -7.32
CA PRO A 105 -11.19 -18.64 -6.69
C PRO A 105 -10.11 -17.95 -7.55
N PRO A 106 -10.09 -16.61 -7.61
CA PRO A 106 -9.08 -15.88 -8.36
C PRO A 106 -7.67 -16.06 -7.76
N ALA A 107 -6.71 -16.48 -8.59
CA ALA A 107 -5.32 -16.63 -8.17
C ALA A 107 -4.66 -15.29 -7.77
N TYR A 108 -5.17 -14.17 -8.31
CA TYR A 108 -4.63 -12.83 -8.10
C TYR A 108 -5.19 -12.12 -6.85
N ASP A 109 -6.02 -12.76 -6.02
CA ASP A 109 -6.60 -12.12 -4.82
C ASP A 109 -5.53 -11.57 -3.87
N ALA A 110 -4.41 -12.29 -3.74
CA ALA A 110 -3.26 -11.88 -2.93
C ALA A 110 -2.57 -10.60 -3.47
N ALA A 111 -2.76 -10.28 -4.76
CA ALA A 111 -2.17 -9.11 -5.39
C ALA A 111 -2.86 -7.79 -4.99
N ARG A 112 -4.04 -7.85 -4.36
CA ARG A 112 -4.80 -6.70 -3.85
C ARG A 112 -5.07 -5.62 -4.91
N TRP A 113 -5.26 -6.03 -6.16
CA TRP A 113 -5.57 -5.11 -7.25
C TRP A 113 -6.94 -4.44 -7.08
N PRO A 114 -7.16 -3.29 -7.75
CA PRO A 114 -8.47 -2.65 -7.77
C PRO A 114 -9.56 -3.58 -8.32
N GLY A 115 -10.78 -3.43 -7.79
CA GLY A 115 -11.96 -4.09 -8.36
C GLY A 115 -12.46 -3.40 -9.64
N GLY A 116 -12.44 -2.08 -9.69
CA GLY A 116 -12.98 -1.30 -10.81
C GLY A 116 -11.95 -0.88 -11.84
N ALA A 117 -12.43 -0.38 -13.00
CA ALA A 117 -11.58 0.29 -13.97
C ALA A 117 -10.91 1.53 -13.36
N LEU A 118 -9.69 1.83 -13.81
CA LEU A 118 -8.96 3.02 -13.35
C LEU A 118 -9.55 4.29 -13.96
N THR A 119 -9.64 5.32 -13.14
CA THR A 119 -9.92 6.69 -13.58
C THR A 119 -8.67 7.54 -13.40
N ALA A 120 -8.29 8.27 -14.46
CA ALA A 120 -7.18 9.20 -14.38
C ALA A 120 -7.56 10.35 -13.44
N SER A 121 -6.68 10.65 -12.47
CA SER A 121 -6.77 11.85 -11.66
C SER A 121 -5.81 12.91 -12.20
N ALA A 122 -6.25 14.17 -12.21
CA ALA A 122 -5.44 15.32 -12.59
C ALA A 122 -5.12 16.15 -11.34
N GLY A 123 -4.00 16.88 -11.39
CA GLY A 123 -3.57 17.76 -10.30
C GLY A 123 -2.70 17.05 -9.25
N GLN A 124 -2.59 17.67 -8.08
CA GLN A 124 -1.79 17.14 -6.97
C GLN A 124 -2.47 15.93 -6.32
N GLY A 125 -1.67 14.92 -5.99
CA GLY A 125 -2.06 13.77 -5.19
C GLY A 125 -1.46 13.83 -3.80
N CYS A 126 -2.24 13.46 -2.80
CA CYS A 126 -1.84 13.41 -1.39
C CYS A 126 -2.04 11.98 -0.87
N ALA A 127 -1.04 11.45 -0.17
CA ALA A 127 -1.22 10.23 0.59
C ALA A 127 -1.89 10.59 1.92
N LEU A 128 -3.01 9.96 2.24
CA LEU A 128 -3.72 10.11 3.50
C LEU A 128 -3.65 8.80 4.28
N LEU A 129 -2.94 8.80 5.41
CA LEU A 129 -2.94 7.69 6.36
C LEU A 129 -4.17 7.78 7.26
N GLU A 130 -4.97 6.73 7.23
CA GLU A 130 -6.06 6.49 8.18
C GLU A 130 -5.59 5.37 9.12
N ALA A 131 -5.17 5.75 10.34
CA ALA A 131 -4.67 4.83 11.35
C ALA A 131 -5.61 4.79 12.56
N SER A 132 -5.84 3.59 13.08
CA SER A 132 -6.66 3.34 14.27
C SER A 132 -5.99 2.27 15.13
N SER A 133 -6.29 2.24 16.42
CA SER A 133 -5.75 1.23 17.33
C SER A 133 -6.44 -0.13 17.19
N ASP A 134 -7.60 -0.20 16.55
CA ASP A 134 -8.44 -1.38 16.44
C ASP A 134 -8.38 -2.09 15.08
N ARG A 135 -7.71 -1.47 14.10
CA ARG A 135 -7.67 -1.95 12.70
C ARG A 135 -6.32 -1.64 12.07
N PRO A 136 -5.89 -2.43 11.07
CA PRO A 136 -4.67 -2.13 10.34
C PRO A 136 -4.74 -0.76 9.67
N PRO A 137 -3.60 -0.05 9.55
CA PRO A 137 -3.57 1.23 8.88
C PRO A 137 -3.96 1.08 7.41
N LEU A 138 -4.67 2.08 6.89
CA LEU A 138 -5.03 2.21 5.49
C LEU A 138 -4.40 3.50 4.94
N VAL A 139 -3.94 3.47 3.69
CA VAL A 139 -3.60 4.69 2.96
C VAL A 139 -4.56 4.92 1.81
N ARG A 140 -4.92 6.17 1.59
CA ARG A 140 -5.75 6.60 0.46
C ARG A 140 -5.00 7.63 -0.35
N LEU A 141 -5.14 7.55 -1.67
CA LEU A 141 -4.73 8.63 -2.56
C LEU A 141 -5.86 9.66 -2.63
N ALA A 142 -5.68 10.80 -1.97
CA ALA A 142 -6.57 11.95 -2.04
C ALA A 142 -6.12 12.91 -3.16
N GLY A 143 -7.07 13.57 -3.81
CA GLY A 143 -6.80 14.60 -4.82
C GLY A 143 -7.12 16.00 -4.30
N ALA A 144 -6.60 17.02 -5.00
CA ALA A 144 -6.87 18.43 -4.73
C ALA A 144 -6.63 18.86 -3.26
N PRO A 145 -5.43 18.61 -2.71
CA PRO A 145 -5.08 19.10 -1.38
C PRO A 145 -5.12 20.63 -1.31
N GLN A 146 -5.37 21.17 -0.11
CA GLN A 146 -5.47 22.61 0.15
C GLN A 146 -4.66 23.00 1.39
N GLY A 147 -4.29 24.29 1.49
CA GLY A 147 -3.54 24.81 2.63
C GLY A 147 -2.22 24.07 2.84
N GLU A 148 -1.90 23.73 4.09
CA GLU A 148 -0.64 23.06 4.46
C GLU A 148 -0.47 21.64 3.87
N ALA A 149 -1.54 21.04 3.34
CA ALA A 149 -1.46 19.76 2.64
C ALA A 149 -1.07 19.93 1.15
N SER A 150 -1.13 21.15 0.61
CA SER A 150 -0.75 21.45 -0.76
C SER A 150 0.76 21.66 -0.86
N ALA A 151 1.38 21.08 -1.89
CA ALA A 151 2.79 21.29 -2.20
C ALA A 151 3.03 22.52 -3.09
N GLU A 152 2.02 23.40 -3.28
CA GLU A 152 2.12 24.54 -4.21
C GLU A 152 3.20 25.56 -3.86
N THR A 153 3.55 25.66 -2.57
CA THR A 153 4.57 26.58 -2.06
C THR A 153 5.97 25.95 -2.03
N LEU A 154 6.08 24.64 -2.25
CA LEU A 154 7.35 23.91 -2.29
C LEU A 154 7.95 24.00 -3.70
N LEU A 155 9.10 24.66 -3.82
CA LEU A 155 9.71 24.96 -5.11
C LEU A 155 10.52 23.78 -5.65
N ASP A 156 11.09 22.96 -4.75
CA ASP A 156 11.88 21.79 -5.08
C ASP A 156 11.22 20.49 -4.58
N ARG A 157 11.51 19.37 -5.24
CA ARG A 157 10.86 18.08 -4.97
C ARG A 157 11.40 17.34 -3.74
N ASP A 158 12.58 17.73 -3.28
CA ASP A 158 13.24 17.25 -2.07
C ASP A 158 12.88 18.08 -0.84
N GLN A 159 12.22 19.23 -1.03
CA GLN A 159 11.71 20.03 0.08
C GLN A 159 10.52 19.34 0.73
N ARG A 160 10.49 19.42 2.06
CA ARG A 160 9.41 18.92 2.90
C ARG A 160 9.08 19.99 3.93
N SER A 161 7.79 20.29 4.05
CA SER A 161 7.27 21.08 5.16
C SER A 161 6.42 20.19 6.05
N VAL A 162 6.69 20.22 7.35
CA VAL A 162 5.99 19.41 8.35
C VAL A 162 5.15 20.34 9.21
N HIS A 163 3.86 20.05 9.26
CA HIS A 163 2.89 20.82 10.05
C HIS A 163 2.18 19.89 11.02
N VAL A 164 2.25 20.24 12.31
CA VAL A 164 1.45 19.62 13.37
C VAL A 164 0.49 20.68 13.90
N ALA A 165 -0.78 20.30 14.09
CA ALA A 165 -1.78 21.23 14.58
C ALA A 165 -1.36 21.82 15.95
N PRO A 166 -1.58 23.12 16.22
CA PRO A 166 -1.21 23.73 17.49
C PRO A 166 -1.79 23.00 18.70
N GLY A 167 -0.96 22.67 19.68
CA GLY A 167 -1.36 21.91 20.87
C GLY A 167 -1.62 20.42 20.63
N ALA A 168 -1.38 19.92 19.41
CA ALA A 168 -1.48 18.52 19.08
C ALA A 168 -0.11 17.82 19.11
N GLY A 169 -0.19 16.50 19.10
CA GLY A 169 0.91 15.55 18.94
C GLY A 169 0.31 14.18 18.65
N ALA A 170 1.15 13.16 18.52
CA ALA A 170 0.67 11.79 18.34
C ALA A 170 1.47 10.82 19.21
N TYR A 171 0.81 9.77 19.72
CA TYR A 171 1.45 8.62 20.34
C TYR A 171 1.11 7.39 19.50
N VAL A 172 2.13 6.73 18.96
CA VAL A 172 1.99 5.72 17.91
C VAL A 172 2.92 4.54 18.13
N VAL A 173 2.55 3.40 17.55
CA VAL A 173 3.43 2.22 17.46
C VAL A 173 3.92 2.10 16.03
N SER A 174 5.23 1.95 15.82
CA SER A 174 5.78 1.64 14.50
C SER A 174 5.60 0.16 14.19
N GLY A 175 5.09 -0.15 13.00
CA GLY A 175 4.93 -1.52 12.53
C GLY A 175 4.79 -1.62 11.01
N GLU A 176 4.26 -2.75 10.54
CA GLU A 176 4.10 -3.03 9.11
C GLU A 176 2.61 -2.97 8.68
N TRP A 177 2.39 -2.90 7.37
CA TRP A 177 1.04 -2.95 6.81
C TRP A 177 0.34 -4.28 7.11
N GLY A 178 -0.98 -4.24 7.31
CA GLY A 178 -1.81 -5.44 7.53
C GLY A 178 -1.86 -5.93 8.99
N GLU A 179 -1.06 -5.34 9.87
CA GLU A 179 -1.04 -5.64 11.30
C GLU A 179 -1.82 -4.59 12.11
N VAL A 180 -2.24 -4.97 13.32
CA VAL A 180 -2.77 -4.05 14.33
C VAL A 180 -1.70 -3.86 15.40
N ALA A 181 -1.64 -2.67 16.01
CA ALA A 181 -0.70 -2.40 17.09
C ALA A 181 -0.86 -3.44 18.22
N PRO A 182 0.22 -4.06 18.70
CA PRO A 182 0.14 -4.94 19.86
C PRO A 182 -0.22 -4.13 21.11
N ALA A 183 -0.98 -4.72 22.03
CA ALA A 183 -1.37 -4.08 23.29
C ALA A 183 -0.15 -3.71 24.14
N GLU A 184 0.85 -4.60 24.18
CA GLU A 184 2.10 -4.45 24.92
C GLU A 184 3.29 -4.73 24.00
N GLY A 185 4.44 -4.10 24.27
CA GLY A 185 5.62 -4.24 23.42
C GLY A 185 5.49 -3.59 22.03
N GLY A 186 6.54 -3.65 21.22
CA GLY A 186 6.64 -2.87 19.97
C GLY A 186 7.28 -1.48 20.16
N ARG A 187 7.82 -0.92 19.08
CA ARG A 187 8.55 0.35 19.12
C ARG A 187 7.56 1.52 19.14
N ARG A 188 7.55 2.27 20.25
CA ARG A 188 6.64 3.39 20.48
C ARG A 188 7.32 4.72 20.22
N PHE A 189 6.54 5.66 19.70
CA PHE A 189 7.02 6.99 19.36
C PHE A 189 6.00 8.04 19.77
N VAL A 190 6.51 9.23 20.08
CA VAL A 190 5.72 10.44 20.22
C VAL A 190 6.10 11.41 19.11
N VAL A 191 5.10 11.98 18.44
CA VAL A 191 5.27 13.11 17.53
C VAL A 191 4.97 14.38 18.29
N ASP A 192 5.96 15.26 18.44
CA ASP A 192 5.80 16.53 19.13
C ASP A 192 5.16 17.61 18.23
N GLN A 193 4.76 18.74 18.85
CA GLN A 193 4.18 19.88 18.14
C GLN A 193 5.15 20.56 17.14
N LYS A 194 6.45 20.25 17.19
CA LYS A 194 7.47 20.77 16.26
C LYS A 194 7.70 19.81 15.09
N GLY A 195 6.96 18.71 15.01
CA GLY A 195 7.12 17.70 13.97
C GLY A 195 8.39 16.88 14.14
N ARG A 196 8.78 16.58 15.39
CA ARG A 196 9.83 15.62 15.72
C ARG A 196 9.25 14.29 16.16
N VAL A 197 9.90 13.20 15.79
CA VAL A 197 9.57 11.84 16.24
C VAL A 197 10.56 11.44 17.34
N ASP A 198 10.07 11.37 18.56
CA ASP A 198 10.82 10.97 19.75
C ASP A 198 10.53 9.49 20.07
N ALA A 199 11.57 8.67 20.23
CA ALA A 199 11.42 7.25 20.54
C ALA A 199 11.17 7.05 22.03
N LEU A 200 10.16 6.25 22.41
CA LEU A 200 9.96 5.83 23.80
C LEU A 200 10.77 4.56 24.06
N VAL A 201 11.87 4.71 24.80
CA VAL A 201 12.81 3.63 25.08
C VAL A 201 12.60 3.13 26.50
N GLY A 202 12.44 1.81 26.65
CA GLY A 202 12.10 1.14 27.90
C GLY A 202 10.61 0.80 27.99
N GLU A 203 10.30 -0.34 28.61
CA GLU A 203 8.95 -0.89 28.70
C GLU A 203 8.01 0.00 29.53
N ASP A 204 8.52 0.58 30.63
CA ASP A 204 7.75 1.44 31.54
C ASP A 204 7.61 2.89 31.06
N THR A 205 8.40 3.32 30.07
CA THR A 205 8.45 4.72 29.63
C THR A 205 7.09 5.28 29.19
N PRO A 206 6.27 4.56 28.39
CA PRO A 206 4.92 5.01 28.06
C PRO A 206 4.04 5.19 29.30
N PHE A 207 4.19 4.36 30.33
CA PHE A 207 3.43 4.48 31.58
C PHE A 207 3.86 5.69 32.39
N LEU A 208 5.17 5.88 32.58
CA LEU A 208 5.74 7.01 33.32
C LEU A 208 5.39 8.37 32.70
N LEU A 209 5.23 8.42 31.38
CA LEU A 209 4.85 9.63 30.64
C LEU A 209 3.32 9.77 30.46
N GLY A 210 2.52 8.84 30.97
CA GLY A 210 1.06 8.89 30.91
C GLY A 210 0.44 8.49 29.56
N TYR A 211 1.22 7.93 28.64
CA TYR A 211 0.74 7.46 27.33
C TYR A 211 0.12 6.06 27.38
N ALA A 212 0.48 5.23 28.37
CA ALA A 212 0.06 3.83 28.43
C ALA A 212 -1.46 3.63 28.53
N GLU A 213 -2.20 4.62 29.05
CA GLU A 213 -3.66 4.57 29.16
C GLU A 213 -4.37 4.89 27.83
N HIS A 214 -3.62 5.30 26.81
CA HIS A 214 -4.14 5.68 25.50
C HIS A 214 -3.80 4.61 24.45
N PRO A 215 -4.79 4.10 23.72
CA PRO A 215 -4.52 3.11 22.68
C PRO A 215 -3.80 3.79 21.50
N ALA A 216 -2.60 3.32 21.19
CA ALA A 216 -1.78 3.84 20.09
C ALA A 216 -2.13 3.13 18.77
N PRO A 217 -2.41 3.85 17.68
CA PRO A 217 -2.54 3.25 16.37
C PRO A 217 -1.17 2.77 15.84
N LEU A 218 -1.21 1.76 14.96
CA LEU A 218 -0.03 1.34 14.21
C LEU A 218 0.21 2.30 13.05
N VAL A 219 1.44 2.78 12.92
CA VAL A 219 1.90 3.66 11.83
C VAL A 219 3.11 3.03 11.15
N PRO A 220 3.11 2.85 9.82
CA PRO A 220 4.27 2.32 9.12
C PRO A 220 5.50 3.23 9.24
N SER A 221 6.71 2.64 9.31
CA SER A 221 7.95 3.40 9.55
C SER A 221 8.18 4.53 8.54
N ALA A 222 7.86 4.31 7.26
CA ALA A 222 7.99 5.32 6.20
C ALA A 222 7.22 6.62 6.51
N TRP A 223 6.12 6.53 7.26
CA TRP A 223 5.36 7.71 7.69
C TRP A 223 6.03 8.46 8.84
N LEU A 224 6.74 7.76 9.73
CA LEU A 224 7.50 8.39 10.82
C LEU A 224 8.76 9.08 10.29
N GLU A 225 9.37 8.54 9.23
CA GLU A 225 10.52 9.13 8.55
C GLU A 225 10.20 10.46 7.84
N LEU A 226 8.91 10.79 7.69
CA LEU A 226 8.45 12.12 7.23
C LEU A 226 8.70 13.24 8.26
N PHE A 227 8.97 12.90 9.51
CA PHE A 227 9.26 13.87 10.56
C PHE A 227 10.77 14.05 10.74
N ALA A 228 11.17 15.10 11.43
CA ALA A 228 12.56 15.22 11.86
C ALA A 228 12.84 14.23 13.00
N PRO A 229 14.03 13.61 13.09
CA PRO A 229 14.37 12.79 14.23
C PRO A 229 14.38 13.63 15.52
N GLY A 230 13.75 13.08 16.54
CA GLY A 230 13.73 13.59 17.89
C GLY A 230 14.82 12.96 18.75
N VAL A 231 14.58 12.89 20.06
CA VAL A 231 15.44 12.25 21.04
C VAL A 231 14.86 10.91 21.48
N ALA A 232 15.71 10.05 22.03
CA ALA A 232 15.25 8.90 22.80
C ALA A 232 14.77 9.38 24.19
N LEU A 233 13.49 9.20 24.47
CA LEU A 233 12.91 9.42 25.79
C LEU A 233 13.09 8.14 26.60
N SER A 234 13.99 8.19 27.58
CA SER A 234 14.26 7.10 28.51
C SER A 234 14.65 7.65 29.88
N GLN A 235 14.59 6.80 30.91
CA GLN A 235 15.04 7.16 32.24
C GLN A 235 16.56 7.40 32.27
N GLU A 236 17.34 6.59 31.56
CA GLU A 236 18.79 6.71 31.45
C GLU A 236 19.19 8.05 30.82
N ALA A 237 18.53 8.43 29.71
CA ALA A 237 18.77 9.71 29.06
C ALA A 237 18.43 10.90 29.98
N ALA A 238 17.39 10.76 30.82
CA ALA A 238 17.01 11.78 31.80
C ALA A 238 18.01 11.94 32.97
N LEU A 239 18.85 10.92 33.22
CA LEU A 239 19.92 10.98 34.22
C LEU A 239 21.21 11.62 33.68
N CYS A 240 21.35 11.79 32.35
CA CYS A 240 22.53 12.39 31.79
C CYS A 240 22.58 13.91 32.07
N PRO A 241 23.78 14.47 32.35
CA PRO A 241 23.95 15.92 32.44
C PRO A 241 23.53 16.63 31.15
N PRO A 242 23.02 17.87 31.23
CA PRO A 242 22.70 18.65 30.03
C PRO A 242 23.90 18.76 29.08
N GLY A 243 23.72 18.33 27.83
CA GLY A 243 24.75 18.40 26.77
C GLY A 243 25.67 17.17 26.64
N ALA A 244 25.47 16.11 27.45
CA ALA A 244 26.28 14.89 27.41
C ALA A 244 25.69 13.75 26.56
N SER A 245 24.61 14.00 25.80
CA SER A 245 23.91 12.96 25.02
C SER A 245 24.66 12.58 23.73
N SER A 246 25.04 11.30 23.62
CA SER A 246 25.45 10.67 22.35
C SER A 246 24.22 10.29 21.50
N GLU A 247 24.41 10.05 20.20
CA GLU A 247 23.34 9.67 19.25
C GLU A 247 22.58 8.39 19.68
N ASP A 248 23.21 7.52 20.46
CA ASP A 248 22.62 6.27 20.95
C ASP A 248 21.94 6.39 22.33
N GLY A 249 21.80 7.62 22.87
CA GLY A 249 21.14 7.86 24.16
C GLY A 249 21.96 7.42 25.39
N SER A 250 23.21 7.00 25.21
CA SER A 250 24.15 6.75 26.31
C SER A 250 24.78 8.06 26.78
N CYS A 251 25.06 8.18 28.08
CA CYS A 251 25.88 9.27 28.59
C CYS A 251 27.33 9.04 28.12
N ALA A 252 27.88 10.00 27.36
CA ALA A 252 29.28 9.99 26.95
C ALA A 252 30.22 10.41 28.09
#